data_AF-A0A7W4IRC8-F1
#
_entry.id   AF-A0A7W4IRC8-F1
#
_cell.length_a   1.000
_cell.length_b   1.000
_cell.length_c   1.000
_cell.angle_alpha   90.00
_cell.angle_beta   90.00
_cell.angle_gamma   90.00
#
_symmetry.space_group_name_H-M   'P 1'
#
loop_
_entity.id
_entity.type
_entity.pdbx_description
1 polymer ?
#
loop_
_entity_poly.entity_id
_entity_poly.type
_entity_poly.pdbx_seq_one_letter_code
_entity_poly.pdbx_strand_id
1 'polypeptide(L)'
;MTAPTVIFTGTADEAAIAFPANTNVAAALALAGLGPARTDVRVIADPAVDRNIHTITVEADSARFTATIEIVPNAENPRSGQLTPRSIVACLRDLVSPIRIGS
;
A
#
# COMPACT_ATOMS: atom_id res chain seq x y z
N MET A 1 12.70 -19.57 5.93
CA MET A 1 11.41 -19.65 6.65
C MET A 1 10.52 -20.61 5.87
N THR A 2 9.70 -21.44 6.53
CA THR A 2 8.88 -22.48 5.88
C THR A 2 7.38 -22.16 5.82
N ALA A 3 6.94 -21.11 6.49
CA ALA A 3 5.54 -20.66 6.52
C ALA A 3 5.44 -19.13 6.62
N PRO A 4 4.31 -18.54 6.21
CA PRO A 4 4.04 -17.11 6.39
C PRO A 4 4.18 -16.72 7.86
N THR A 5 4.94 -15.67 8.13
CA THR A 5 5.19 -15.20 9.50
C THR A 5 4.93 -13.70 9.58
N VAL A 6 4.15 -13.29 10.58
CA VAL A 6 3.96 -11.88 10.89
C VAL A 6 5.26 -11.35 11.50
N ILE A 7 5.89 -10.39 10.83
CA ILE A 7 7.15 -9.77 11.28
C ILE A 7 6.93 -8.40 11.91
N PHE A 8 5.73 -7.83 11.74
CA PHE A 8 5.33 -6.59 12.40
C PHE A 8 3.81 -6.49 12.49
N THR A 9 3.33 -5.95 13.61
CA THR A 9 1.96 -5.47 13.82
C THR A 9 2.05 -4.19 14.63
N GLY A 10 1.36 -3.15 14.19
CA GLY A 10 1.35 -1.85 14.85
C GLY A 10 0.59 -0.81 14.04
N THR A 11 0.66 0.44 14.44
CA THR A 11 0.04 1.56 13.72
C THR A 11 0.92 2.06 12.57
N ALA A 12 0.39 2.92 11.70
CA ALA A 12 1.13 3.40 10.53
C ALA A 12 2.34 4.28 10.88
N ASP A 13 2.31 5.01 11.99
CA ASP A 13 3.46 5.76 12.52
C ASP A 13 4.54 4.84 13.09
N GLU A 14 4.16 3.82 13.85
CA GLU A 14 5.09 2.78 14.31
C GLU A 14 5.74 2.06 13.13
N ALA A 15 4.94 1.72 12.11
CA ALA A 15 5.42 1.10 10.89
C ALA A 15 6.41 2.02 10.16
N ALA A 16 6.14 3.33 10.10
CA ALA A 16 7.03 4.32 9.46
C ALA A 16 8.41 4.37 10.12
N ILE A 17 8.48 4.20 11.45
CA ILE A 17 9.73 4.12 12.20
C ILE A 17 10.44 2.79 11.94
N ALA A 18 9.69 1.68 11.95
CA ALA A 18 10.24 0.33 11.79
C ALA A 18 10.70 0.01 10.36
N PHE A 19 10.02 0.56 9.34
CA PHE A 19 10.25 0.27 7.92
C PHE A 19 10.30 1.55 7.06
N PRO A 20 11.26 2.46 7.29
CA PRO A 20 11.27 3.79 6.68
C PRO A 20 11.30 3.79 5.15
N ALA A 21 11.74 2.69 4.51
CA ALA A 21 11.79 2.57 3.06
C ALA A 21 10.50 2.06 2.39
N ASN A 22 9.56 1.46 3.14
CA ASN A 22 8.45 0.66 2.58
C ASN A 22 7.05 1.03 3.13
N THR A 23 6.89 2.19 3.77
CA THR A 23 5.65 2.59 4.48
C THR A 23 4.74 3.52 3.69
N ASN A 24 5.07 3.84 2.44
CA ASN A 24 4.32 4.81 1.63
C ASN A 24 2.83 4.49 1.51
N VAL A 25 2.45 3.20 1.37
CA VAL A 25 1.04 2.80 1.28
C VAL A 25 0.31 3.03 2.61
N ALA A 26 0.93 2.68 3.73
CA ALA A 26 0.36 2.91 5.06
C ALA A 26 0.21 4.41 5.34
N ALA A 27 1.21 5.22 4.98
CA ALA A 27 1.15 6.68 5.10
C ALA A 27 0.03 7.28 4.22
N ALA A 28 -0.10 6.84 2.96
CA ALA A 28 -1.16 7.31 2.08
C ALA A 28 -2.57 6.97 2.61
N LEU A 29 -2.76 5.75 3.15
CA LEU A 29 -4.03 5.35 3.77
C LEU A 29 -4.32 6.13 5.05
N ALA A 30 -3.30 6.37 5.88
CA ALA A 30 -3.42 7.20 7.06
C ALA A 30 -3.85 8.64 6.72
N LEU A 31 -3.29 9.23 5.66
CA LEU A 31 -3.66 10.56 5.17
C LEU A 31 -5.07 10.60 4.58
N ALA A 32 -5.49 9.55 3.88
CA ALA A 32 -6.82 9.47 3.26
C ALA A 32 -7.94 9.07 4.22
N GLY A 33 -7.61 8.46 5.36
CA GLY A 33 -8.56 7.82 6.26
C GLY A 33 -8.46 8.27 7.71
N LEU A 34 -8.19 7.32 8.61
CA LEU A 34 -8.35 7.49 10.06
C LEU A 34 -7.22 8.26 10.75
N GLY A 35 -6.16 8.64 10.02
CA GLY A 35 -4.90 9.16 10.57
C GLY A 35 -3.91 8.04 10.93
N PRO A 36 -2.62 8.39 11.16
CA PRO A 36 -1.55 7.41 11.32
C PRO A 36 -1.70 6.52 12.56
N ALA A 37 -2.11 7.09 13.69
CA ALA A 37 -2.26 6.36 14.95
C ALA A 37 -3.49 5.41 15.00
N ARG A 38 -4.38 5.46 14.01
CA ARG A 38 -5.58 4.62 13.91
C ARG A 38 -5.63 3.78 12.64
N THR A 39 -4.53 3.75 11.88
CA THR A 39 -4.39 2.91 10.71
C THR A 39 -3.52 1.72 11.07
N ASP A 40 -4.14 0.55 11.20
CA ASP A 40 -3.42 -0.67 11.57
C ASP A 40 -2.62 -1.22 10.38
N VAL A 41 -1.40 -1.65 10.66
CA VAL A 41 -0.46 -2.20 9.70
C VAL A 41 0.03 -3.55 10.19
N ARG A 42 0.02 -4.53 9.28
CA ARG A 42 0.61 -5.85 9.50
C ARG A 42 1.55 -6.19 8.34
N VAL A 43 2.78 -6.53 8.65
CA VAL A 43 3.78 -6.97 7.67
C VAL A 43 4.02 -8.46 7.83
N ILE A 44 3.88 -9.19 6.73
CA ILE A 44 4.02 -10.65 6.70
C ILE A 44 5.18 -10.98 5.77
N ALA A 45 6.14 -11.76 6.28
CA ALA A 45 7.17 -12.38 5.47
C ALA A 45 6.70 -13.79 5.11
N ASP A 46 6.45 -14.00 3.82
CA ASP A 46 5.95 -15.27 3.30
C ASP A 46 6.91 -15.79 2.20
N PRO A 47 7.51 -16.98 2.38
CA PRO A 47 8.46 -17.54 1.42
C PRO A 47 7.82 -18.03 0.11
N ALA A 48 6.49 -18.17 0.06
CA ALA A 48 5.77 -18.66 -1.12
C ALA A 48 5.43 -17.54 -2.13
N VAL A 49 5.65 -16.28 -1.77
CA VAL A 49 5.30 -15.11 -2.58
C VAL A 49 6.53 -14.55 -3.28
N ASP A 50 6.40 -14.29 -4.57
CA ASP A 50 7.43 -13.69 -5.42
C ASP A 50 7.21 -12.19 -5.66
N ARG A 51 6.15 -11.62 -5.08
CA ARG A 51 5.68 -10.25 -5.31
C ARG A 51 5.27 -9.56 -4.03
N ASN A 52 5.32 -8.23 -4.05
CA ASN A 52 4.80 -7.43 -2.95
C ASN A 52 3.27 -7.36 -3.06
N ILE A 53 2.59 -7.81 -2.00
CA ILE A 53 1.13 -7.84 -1.92
C ILE A 53 0.68 -6.83 -0.86
N HIS A 54 -0.21 -5.92 -1.25
CA HIS A 54 -0.91 -5.04 -0.33
C HIS A 54 -2.37 -5.47 -0.25
N THR A 55 -2.82 -5.86 0.94
CA THR A 55 -4.24 -6.10 1.22
C THR A 55 -4.73 -5.02 2.18
N ILE A 56 -5.73 -4.27 1.75
CA ILE A 56 -6.31 -3.13 2.47
C ILE A 56 -7.74 -3.50 2.81
N THR A 57 -8.10 -3.44 4.08
CA THR A 57 -9.47 -3.64 4.54
C THR A 57 -9.97 -2.34 5.14
N VAL A 58 -11.14 -1.91 4.67
CA VAL A 58 -11.81 -0.70 5.16
C VAL A 58 -13.15 -1.10 5.71
N GLU A 59 -13.45 -0.62 6.91
CA GLU A 59 -14.74 -0.76 7.56
C GLU A 59 -15.22 0.62 8.00
N ALA A 60 -16.38 1.01 7.49
CA ALA A 60 -17.05 2.27 7.77
C ALA A 60 -18.55 2.01 7.98
N ASP A 61 -19.25 3.00 8.53
CA ASP A 61 -20.71 2.98 8.69
C ASP A 61 -21.48 2.76 7.38
N SER A 62 -20.88 3.17 6.27
CA SER A 62 -21.45 3.22 4.93
C SER A 62 -21.02 2.05 4.05
N ALA A 63 -19.87 1.44 4.32
CA ALA A 63 -19.35 0.33 3.52
C ALA A 63 -18.27 -0.47 4.26
N ARG A 64 -18.19 -1.76 3.90
CA ARG A 64 -17.04 -2.60 4.22
C ARG A 64 -16.51 -3.23 2.93
N PHE A 65 -15.22 -3.08 2.68
CA PHE A 65 -14.60 -3.66 1.50
C PHE A 65 -13.13 -4.02 1.75
N THR A 66 -12.62 -4.90 0.89
CA THR A 66 -11.22 -5.29 0.86
C THR A 66 -10.69 -5.13 -0.56
N ALA A 67 -9.52 -4.53 -0.70
CA ALA A 67 -8.79 -4.43 -1.95
C ALA A 67 -7.42 -5.10 -1.80
N THR A 68 -7.08 -6.00 -2.73
CA THR A 68 -5.79 -6.67 -2.78
C THR A 68 -5.08 -6.31 -4.09
N ILE A 69 -3.84 -5.86 -3.97
CA ILE A 69 -3.00 -5.45 -5.08
C ILE A 69 -1.71 -6.25 -5.04
N GLU A 70 -1.43 -6.97 -6.12
CA GLU A 70 -0.19 -7.70 -6.33
C GLU A 70 0.69 -6.93 -7.31
N ILE A 71 1.76 -6.34 -6.80
CA ILE A 71 2.60 -5.44 -7.58
C ILE A 71 3.61 -6.26 -8.40
N VAL A 72 3.55 -6.11 -9.73
CA VAL A 72 4.58 -6.63 -10.63
C VAL A 72 5.91 -5.91 -10.33
N PRO A 73 6.99 -6.64 -9.98
CA PRO A 73 8.29 -6.05 -9.73
C PRO A 73 8.84 -5.35 -10.98
N ASN A 74 9.64 -4.32 -10.79
CA ASN A 74 10.45 -3.78 -11.87
C ASN A 74 11.69 -4.68 -12.07
N ALA A 75 11.98 -5.06 -13.32
CA ALA A 75 13.15 -5.86 -13.67
C ALA A 75 14.48 -5.15 -13.33
N GLU A 76 14.52 -3.82 -13.39
CA GLU A 76 15.72 -3.02 -13.12
C GLU A 76 15.87 -2.65 -11.62
N ASN A 77 14.75 -2.54 -10.90
CA ASN A 77 14.75 -2.30 -9.45
C ASN A 77 13.60 -3.07 -8.77
N PRO A 78 13.84 -4.31 -8.32
CA PRO A 78 12.80 -5.14 -7.70
C PRO A 78 12.19 -4.54 -6.43
N ARG A 79 12.86 -3.56 -5.80
CA ARG A 79 12.37 -2.90 -4.58
C ARG A 79 11.25 -1.89 -4.87
N SER A 80 11.10 -1.43 -6.11
CA SER A 80 10.02 -0.51 -6.50
C SER A 80 9.08 -1.15 -7.52
N GLY A 81 7.78 -1.01 -7.25
CA GLY A 81 6.73 -1.48 -8.14
C GLY A 81 6.62 -0.64 -9.41
N GLN A 82 6.27 -1.27 -10.53
CA GLN A 82 5.97 -0.55 -11.77
C GLN A 82 4.75 0.39 -11.66
N LEU A 83 3.93 0.23 -10.62
CA LEU A 83 2.69 0.98 -10.45
C LEU A 83 2.93 2.45 -10.05
N THR A 84 3.93 2.74 -9.22
CA THR A 84 4.15 4.09 -8.67
C THR A 84 4.48 5.13 -9.75
N PRO A 85 5.42 4.88 -10.70
CA PRO A 85 5.64 5.83 -11.78
C PRO A 85 4.40 6.02 -12.67
N ARG A 86 3.62 4.95 -12.90
CA ARG A 86 2.39 5.01 -13.70
C ARG A 86 1.29 5.81 -13.02
N SER A 87 1.16 5.76 -11.69
CA SER A 87 0.19 6.57 -10.98
C SER A 87 0.52 8.06 -11.03
N ILE A 88 1.82 8.43 -10.99
CA ILE A 88 2.25 9.81 -11.19
C ILE A 88 1.87 10.31 -12.59
N VAL A 89 2.16 9.52 -13.63
CA VAL A 89 1.79 9.88 -15.02
C VAL A 89 0.27 10.02 -15.17
N ALA A 90 -0.52 9.14 -14.55
CA ALA A 90 -1.97 9.24 -14.53
C ALA A 90 -2.44 10.55 -13.87
N CYS A 91 -1.92 10.86 -12.68
CA CYS A 91 -2.21 12.11 -11.97
C CYS A 91 -1.91 13.35 -12.82
N LEU A 92 -0.74 13.39 -13.48
CA LEU A 92 -0.37 14.50 -14.36
C LEU A 92 -1.31 14.65 -15.57
N ARG A 93 -1.79 13.54 -16.15
CA ARG A 93 -2.78 13.56 -17.23
C ARG A 93 -4.14 14.05 -16.73
N ASP A 94 -4.56 13.64 -15.53
CA ASP A 94 -5.84 14.02 -14.93
C ASP A 94 -5.94 15.50 -14.54
N LEU A 95 -4.81 16.21 -14.45
CA LEU A 95 -4.79 17.66 -14.24
C LEU A 95 -5.29 18.46 -15.46
N VAL A 96 -5.20 17.89 -16.67
CA VAL A 96 -5.58 18.56 -17.93
C VAL A 96 -6.65 17.82 -18.72
N SER A 97 -7.07 16.65 -18.25
CA SER A 97 -8.08 15.83 -18.92
C SER A 97 -9.49 16.41 -18.74
N PRO A 98 -10.33 16.45 -19.79
CA PRO A 98 -11.75 16.82 -19.65
C PRO A 98 -12.57 15.75 -18.91
N ILE A 99 -12.03 14.54 -18.73
CA ILE A 99 -12.67 13.42 -18.03
C ILE A 99 -11.70 12.91 -16.96
N ARG A 100 -12.19 12.80 -15.72
CA ARG A 100 -11.44 12.23 -14.59
C ARG A 100 -12.16 10.99 -14.07
N ILE A 101 -11.40 9.94 -13.76
CA ILE A 101 -11.92 8.69 -13.16
C ILE A 101 -11.34 8.55 -11.77
N GLY A 102 -12.21 8.47 -10.76
CA GLY A 102 -11.80 8.59 -9.35
C GLY A 102 -11.57 10.05 -8.94
N SER A 103 -11.65 10.33 -7.63
CA SER A 103 -11.49 11.67 -7.06
C SER A 103 -10.98 11.61 -5.64
#